data_AF-A0A154P500-F1
#
_entry.id   AF-A0A154P500-F1
#
_cell.length_a   1.000
_cell.length_b   1.000
_cell.length_c   1.000
_cell.angle_alpha   90.00
_cell.angle_beta   90.00
_cell.angle_gamma   90.00
#
_symmetry.space_group_name_H-M   'P 1'
#
loop_
_entity.id
_entity.type
_entity.pdbx_description
1 polymer ?
#
loop_
_entity_poly.entity_id
_entity_poly.type
_entity_poly.pdbx_seq_one_letter_code
_entity_poly.pdbx_strand_id
1 'polypeptide(L)'
;MEKRTVSSKEDRQVLQHYVAMKNTILMRISGECDKNVNTLRLGMLVEAVEDLGDSALRIRVVDTTGSEVWHGTDWRCHRIDLIPVSSDVWKFLPAVTVPQERVRLANHKPLCKELMSLMIEDTIWYCPDPQGYTKYLALIKYIGPVPQLGQGYYFGLDLLEGQESSKTALLSKEYFVSTHSEGRFVTLSNIFPLKPEGPNGLGNVDKNFFVKSDSGKNYMNDKKKSVLDSIPPVLLERFTTFDDNKNNNRDQRSLSKEYVQSTKAMSVENDSSAAKNTNVHAY
;
A
#
# COMPACT_ATOMS: atom_id res chain seq x y z
N MET A 1 1.89 -52.08 29.60
CA MET A 1 1.20 -50.98 28.88
C MET A 1 1.85 -49.67 29.29
N GLU A 2 2.68 -49.08 28.43
CA GLU A 2 3.23 -47.75 28.67
C GLU A 2 2.36 -46.70 27.97
N LYS A 3 1.93 -45.67 28.71
CA LYS A 3 1.19 -44.55 28.11
C LYS A 3 2.19 -43.59 27.47
N ARG A 4 2.28 -43.58 26.13
CA ARG A 4 2.94 -42.49 25.40
C ARG A 4 2.13 -41.20 25.57
N THR A 5 2.53 -40.35 26.51
CA THR A 5 2.12 -38.94 26.53
C THR A 5 2.74 -38.23 25.34
N VAL A 6 1.97 -38.08 24.27
CA VAL A 6 2.30 -37.20 23.16
C VAL A 6 2.13 -35.76 23.65
N SER A 7 3.23 -35.13 24.07
CA SER A 7 3.25 -33.71 24.36
C SER A 7 3.27 -32.94 23.04
N SER A 8 2.09 -32.51 22.59
CA SER A 8 1.94 -31.53 21.51
C SER A 8 2.51 -30.19 21.96
N LYS A 9 3.83 -30.03 21.83
CA LYS A 9 4.42 -28.71 21.71
C LYS A 9 3.93 -28.12 20.40
N GLU A 10 2.92 -27.26 20.51
CA GLU A 10 2.81 -26.15 19.58
C GLU A 10 4.04 -25.27 19.81
N ASP A 11 5.13 -25.56 19.08
CA ASP A 11 6.26 -24.65 19.00
C ASP A 11 5.71 -23.38 18.34
N ARG A 12 5.45 -22.38 19.20
CA ARG A 12 4.69 -21.16 18.89
C ARG A 12 5.52 -20.27 17.96
N GLN A 13 5.54 -20.66 16.70
CA GLN A 13 6.40 -20.13 15.65
C GLN A 13 6.26 -18.62 15.60
N VAL A 14 7.33 -17.91 15.96
CA VAL A 14 7.31 -16.46 16.10
C VAL A 14 7.19 -15.85 14.72
N LEU A 15 6.00 -15.37 14.38
CA LEU A 15 5.73 -14.65 13.13
C LEU A 15 6.74 -13.50 13.01
N GLN A 16 7.60 -13.59 11.99
CA GLN A 16 8.62 -12.58 11.73
C GLN A 16 8.09 -11.63 10.66
N HIS A 17 7.94 -10.37 11.06
CA HIS A 17 7.43 -9.29 10.22
C HIS A 17 8.52 -8.73 9.30
N TYR A 18 8.14 -8.35 8.09
CA TYR A 18 9.05 -7.77 7.09
C TYR A 18 8.40 -6.65 6.27
N VAL A 19 9.25 -5.79 5.68
CA VAL A 19 8.88 -4.83 4.63
C VAL A 19 9.59 -5.19 3.33
N ALA A 20 8.88 -5.15 2.20
CA ALA A 20 9.45 -5.34 0.89
C ALA A 20 10.44 -4.20 0.55
N MET A 21 11.72 -4.54 0.33
CA MET A 21 12.78 -3.55 0.04
C MET A 21 12.62 -2.91 -1.34
N LYS A 22 12.05 -3.67 -2.29
CA LYS A 22 11.93 -3.33 -3.72
C LYS A 22 10.70 -4.01 -4.31
N ASN A 23 10.48 -3.83 -5.61
CA ASN A 23 9.51 -4.66 -6.35
C ASN A 23 10.11 -6.06 -6.58
N THR A 24 9.40 -7.10 -6.15
CA THR A 24 9.83 -8.51 -6.20
C THR A 24 8.72 -9.39 -6.76
N ILE A 25 9.09 -10.37 -7.57
CA ILE A 25 8.16 -11.36 -8.11
C ILE A 25 7.97 -12.48 -7.08
N LEU A 26 6.72 -12.74 -6.71
CA LEU A 26 6.31 -13.85 -5.84
C LEU A 26 5.71 -14.98 -6.65
N MET A 27 5.96 -16.22 -6.22
CA MET A 27 5.27 -17.42 -6.73
C MET A 27 4.29 -17.92 -5.66
N ARG A 28 3.05 -18.23 -6.04
CA ARG A 28 2.04 -18.72 -5.08
C ARG A 28 2.40 -20.13 -4.59
N ILE A 29 2.20 -20.38 -3.30
CA ILE A 29 2.35 -21.71 -2.68
C ILE A 29 0.97 -22.31 -2.40
N SER A 30 0.04 -21.52 -1.88
CA SER A 30 -1.27 -21.96 -1.37
C SER A 30 -2.36 -20.90 -1.62
N GLY A 31 -3.60 -21.27 -1.32
CA GLY A 31 -4.77 -20.39 -1.42
C GLY A 31 -5.39 -20.33 -2.83
N GLU A 32 -6.68 -19.99 -2.87
CA GLU A 32 -7.48 -19.91 -4.09
C GLU A 32 -7.26 -18.56 -4.77
N CYS A 33 -6.69 -18.58 -5.98
CA CYS A 33 -6.43 -17.38 -6.77
C CYS A 33 -6.21 -17.75 -8.25
N ASP A 34 -6.52 -16.81 -9.16
CA ASP A 34 -6.23 -16.90 -10.60
C ASP A 34 -4.71 -16.83 -10.91
N LYS A 35 -3.97 -16.06 -10.11
CA LYS A 35 -2.55 -15.73 -10.35
C LYS A 35 -1.59 -16.65 -9.61
N ASN A 36 -0.87 -17.47 -10.37
CA ASN A 36 0.25 -18.27 -9.85
C ASN A 36 1.49 -17.42 -9.52
N VAL A 37 1.57 -16.20 -10.06
CA VAL A 37 2.69 -15.27 -9.91
C VAL A 37 2.12 -13.86 -9.73
N ASN A 38 2.67 -13.07 -8.79
CA ASN A 38 2.28 -11.68 -8.57
C ASN A 38 3.45 -10.82 -8.09
N THR A 39 3.36 -9.50 -8.22
CA THR A 39 4.42 -8.56 -7.81
C THR A 39 4.16 -8.03 -6.39
N LEU A 40 5.01 -8.40 -5.44
CA LEU A 40 5.15 -7.68 -4.18
C LEU A 40 5.80 -6.33 -4.49
N ARG A 41 5.12 -5.23 -4.16
CA ARG A 41 5.61 -3.88 -4.44
C ARG A 41 6.50 -3.38 -3.30
N LEU A 42 7.43 -2.48 -3.61
CA LEU A 42 8.26 -1.78 -2.63
C LEU A 42 7.40 -1.24 -1.49
N GLY A 43 7.84 -1.44 -0.25
CA GLY A 43 7.16 -0.98 0.95
C GLY A 43 5.85 -1.72 1.30
N MET A 44 5.49 -2.80 0.61
CA MET A 44 4.41 -3.69 1.09
C MET A 44 4.85 -4.44 2.36
N LEU A 45 3.87 -4.75 3.21
CA LEU A 45 4.05 -5.40 4.51
C LEU A 45 3.79 -6.90 4.39
N VAL A 46 4.65 -7.73 4.97
CA VAL A 46 4.51 -9.21 4.88
C VAL A 46 4.87 -9.90 6.19
N GLU A 47 4.19 -11.01 6.46
CA GLU A 47 4.45 -11.89 7.60
C GLU A 47 5.10 -13.18 7.10
N ALA A 48 6.24 -13.59 7.65
CA ALA A 48 6.80 -14.90 7.37
C ALA A 48 6.14 -15.98 8.24
N VAL A 49 5.57 -16.97 7.56
CA VAL A 49 4.91 -18.15 8.14
C VAL A 49 5.92 -19.28 8.35
N GLU A 50 6.84 -19.48 7.39
CA GLU A 50 7.77 -20.62 7.38
C GLU A 50 9.08 -20.24 6.68
N ASP A 51 10.22 -20.74 7.17
CA ASP A 51 11.50 -20.72 6.45
C ASP A 51 11.56 -21.98 5.57
N LEU A 52 11.69 -21.79 4.26
CA LEU A 52 11.63 -22.87 3.26
C LEU A 52 13.01 -23.40 2.86
N GLY A 53 14.08 -22.98 3.56
CA GLY A 53 15.45 -23.20 3.13
C GLY A 53 15.83 -22.32 1.93
N ASP A 54 17.09 -22.43 1.49
CA ASP A 54 17.63 -21.71 0.32
C ASP A 54 17.34 -20.19 0.31
N SER A 55 17.38 -19.57 1.49
CA SER A 55 17.01 -18.15 1.71
C SER A 55 15.58 -17.78 1.26
N ALA A 56 14.68 -18.73 1.10
CA ALA A 56 13.28 -18.50 0.75
C ALA A 56 12.35 -18.59 1.99
N LEU A 57 11.27 -17.82 1.95
CA LEU A 57 10.24 -17.77 2.98
C LEU A 57 8.87 -18.09 2.37
N ARG A 58 8.01 -18.78 3.11
CA ARG A 58 6.56 -18.71 2.93
C ARG A 58 6.09 -17.45 3.63
N ILE A 59 5.48 -16.54 2.88
CA ILE A 59 4.95 -15.27 3.40
C ILE A 59 3.45 -15.13 3.13
N ARG A 60 2.77 -14.38 3.98
CA ARG A 60 1.48 -13.74 3.68
C ARG A 60 1.70 -12.26 3.48
N VAL A 61 0.92 -11.65 2.60
CA VAL A 61 0.97 -10.21 2.35
C VAL A 61 -0.09 -9.52 3.19
N VAL A 62 0.31 -8.60 4.07
CA VAL A 62 -0.60 -7.77 4.84
C VAL A 62 -1.07 -6.65 3.94
N ASP A 63 -2.23 -6.86 3.35
CA ASP A 63 -2.77 -5.96 2.36
C ASP A 63 -3.56 -4.81 2.99
N THR A 64 -3.01 -3.60 2.86
CA THR A 64 -3.66 -2.35 3.27
C THR A 64 -4.59 -1.78 2.19
N THR A 65 -4.92 -2.54 1.14
CA THR A 65 -5.64 -2.04 -0.06
C THR A 65 -6.87 -2.85 -0.50
N GLY A 66 -7.11 -4.06 0.01
CA GLY A 66 -8.33 -4.83 -0.29
C GLY A 66 -8.34 -5.56 -1.63
N SER A 67 -7.17 -6.00 -2.09
CA SER A 67 -6.94 -6.80 -3.29
C SER A 67 -7.03 -8.30 -2.98
N GLU A 68 -8.13 -8.93 -3.40
CA GLU A 68 -8.43 -10.38 -3.27
C GLU A 68 -7.25 -11.34 -3.51
N VAL A 69 -6.31 -11.00 -4.42
CA VAL A 69 -5.12 -11.82 -4.72
C VAL A 69 -4.28 -12.14 -3.47
N TRP A 70 -4.31 -11.30 -2.43
CA TRP A 70 -3.57 -11.48 -1.19
C TRP A 70 -4.39 -12.15 -0.06
N HIS A 71 -5.71 -12.28 -0.24
CA HIS A 71 -6.60 -12.83 0.78
C HIS A 71 -6.49 -14.36 0.83
N GLY A 72 -6.02 -14.89 1.96
CA GLY A 72 -5.92 -16.34 2.17
C GLY A 72 -4.85 -17.07 1.33
N THR A 73 -3.91 -16.34 0.72
CA THR A 73 -2.84 -16.92 -0.12
C THR A 73 -1.45 -16.81 0.54
N ASP A 74 -0.72 -17.93 0.62
CA ASP A 74 0.70 -17.90 0.97
C ASP A 74 1.59 -17.92 -0.29
N TRP A 75 2.73 -17.23 -0.23
CA TRP A 75 3.63 -17.00 -1.37
C TRP A 75 5.10 -17.31 -1.02
N ARG A 76 5.89 -17.73 -2.02
CA ARG A 76 7.35 -17.87 -1.91
C ARG A 76 8.01 -16.52 -2.22
N CYS A 77 8.76 -15.98 -1.26
CA CYS A 77 9.61 -14.80 -1.42
C CYS A 77 11.05 -15.11 -1.05
N HIS A 78 12.03 -14.43 -1.65
CA HIS A 78 13.43 -14.53 -1.25
C HIS A 78 13.75 -13.52 -0.14
N ARG A 79 14.44 -13.96 0.92
CA ARG A 79 14.71 -13.17 2.14
C ARG A 79 15.56 -11.92 1.88
N ILE A 80 16.42 -11.93 0.84
CA ILE A 80 17.27 -10.77 0.49
C ILE A 80 16.45 -9.57 -0.03
N ASP A 81 15.18 -9.77 -0.36
CA ASP A 81 14.28 -8.74 -0.87
C ASP A 81 13.42 -8.10 0.24
N LEU A 82 13.60 -8.56 1.50
CA LEU A 82 12.76 -8.27 2.65
C LEU A 82 13.59 -7.72 3.82
N ILE A 83 13.16 -6.60 4.40
CA ILE A 83 13.80 -6.00 5.57
C ILE A 83 13.08 -6.48 6.84
N PRO A 84 13.75 -7.20 7.78
CA PRO A 84 13.11 -7.69 9.00
C PRO A 84 12.83 -6.57 10.00
N VAL A 85 11.61 -6.56 10.56
CA VAL A 85 11.09 -5.55 11.47
C VAL A 85 10.68 -6.16 12.81
N SER A 86 10.88 -5.46 13.93
CA SER A 86 10.40 -5.90 15.24
C SER A 86 8.90 -5.66 15.41
N SER A 87 8.24 -6.50 16.22
CA SER A 87 6.79 -6.38 16.50
C SER A 87 6.39 -5.01 17.05
N ASP A 88 7.31 -4.30 17.73
CA ASP A 88 7.07 -2.94 18.20
C ASP A 88 6.96 -1.91 17.10
N VAL A 89 7.83 -1.97 16.09
CA VAL A 89 7.77 -1.05 14.94
C VAL A 89 6.63 -1.46 14.01
N TRP A 90 6.39 -2.77 13.85
CA TRP A 90 5.35 -3.35 13.00
C TRP A 90 3.97 -2.72 13.23
N LYS A 91 3.54 -2.54 14.49
CA LYS A 91 2.23 -1.97 14.82
C LYS A 91 2.00 -0.56 14.28
N PHE A 92 3.05 0.21 13.98
CA PHE A 92 2.97 1.55 13.39
C PHE A 92 3.06 1.56 11.85
N LEU A 93 3.63 0.53 11.22
CA LEU A 93 3.89 0.56 9.77
C LEU A 93 2.63 0.60 8.88
N PRO A 94 1.50 -0.07 9.19
CA PRO A 94 0.29 0.03 8.37
C PRO A 94 -0.25 1.46 8.22
N ALA A 95 -0.06 2.32 9.24
CA ALA A 95 -0.50 3.70 9.24
C ALA A 95 0.35 4.61 8.32
N VAL A 96 1.61 4.24 8.05
CA VAL A 96 2.52 5.00 7.18
C VAL A 96 2.14 4.73 5.72
N THR A 97 1.45 5.66 5.08
CA THR A 97 0.89 5.48 3.72
C THR A 97 1.94 5.47 2.61
N VAL A 98 3.06 6.18 2.79
CA VAL A 98 4.14 6.30 1.78
C VAL A 98 5.05 5.06 1.81
N PRO A 99 5.11 4.23 0.75
CA PRO A 99 5.85 2.97 0.80
C PRO A 99 7.36 3.14 1.00
N GLN A 100 7.95 4.20 0.45
CA GLN A 100 9.36 4.57 0.63
C GLN A 100 9.68 4.86 2.10
N GLU A 101 8.75 5.48 2.83
CA GLU A 101 8.93 5.79 4.26
C GLU A 101 8.87 4.51 5.12
N ARG A 102 8.05 3.53 4.75
CA ARG A 102 8.06 2.20 5.39
C ARG A 102 9.41 1.50 5.20
N VAL A 103 10.01 1.59 4.01
CA VAL A 103 11.36 1.09 3.73
C VAL A 103 12.44 1.87 4.51
N ARG A 104 12.33 3.21 4.59
CA ARG A 104 13.24 4.07 5.36
C ARG A 104 13.24 3.69 6.85
N LEU A 105 12.05 3.60 7.46
CA LEU A 105 11.87 3.24 8.86
C LEU A 105 12.39 1.82 9.16
N ALA A 106 12.04 0.83 8.34
CA ALA A 106 12.48 -0.56 8.52
C ALA A 106 14.00 -0.74 8.47
N ASN A 107 14.70 0.02 7.60
CA ASN A 107 16.17 0.03 7.57
C ASN A 107 16.76 0.76 8.77
N HIS A 108 16.18 1.90 9.19
CA HIS A 108 16.78 2.77 10.20
C HIS A 108 16.45 2.36 11.65
N LYS A 109 16.91 1.15 12.00
CA LYS A 109 16.72 0.51 13.31
C LYS A 109 17.09 1.38 14.54
N PRO A 110 18.14 2.24 14.52
CA PRO A 110 18.44 3.13 15.65
C PRO A 110 17.34 4.16 15.91
N LEU A 111 16.89 4.88 14.87
CA LEU A 111 15.77 5.82 14.98
C LEU A 111 14.50 5.11 15.44
N CYS A 112 14.19 3.94 14.88
CA CYS A 112 13.06 3.16 15.33
C CYS A 112 13.17 2.78 16.81
N LYS A 113 14.34 2.35 17.31
CA LYS A 113 14.54 2.04 18.73
C LYS A 113 14.28 3.25 19.63
N GLU A 114 14.76 4.43 19.24
CA GLU A 114 14.51 5.68 19.97
C GLU A 114 13.01 6.06 19.95
N LEU A 115 12.36 5.96 18.78
CA LEU A 115 10.92 6.23 18.64
C LEU A 115 10.04 5.24 19.42
N MET A 116 10.47 3.98 19.56
CA MET A 116 9.76 2.97 20.39
C MET A 116 9.97 3.15 21.89
N SER A 117 10.88 4.04 22.33
CA SER A 117 11.01 4.43 23.74
C SER A 117 10.21 5.67 24.13
N LEU A 118 9.50 6.29 23.17
CA LEU A 118 8.65 7.45 23.43
C LEU A 118 7.36 7.08 24.16
N MET A 119 6.97 7.93 25.11
CA MET A 119 5.81 7.80 25.99
C MET A 119 4.83 8.96 25.78
N ILE A 120 3.67 8.88 26.44
CA ILE A 120 2.74 10.02 26.54
C ILE A 120 3.34 11.08 27.48
N GLU A 121 3.13 12.35 27.14
CA GLU A 121 3.78 13.57 27.66
C GLU A 121 5.26 13.78 27.28
N ASP A 122 5.87 12.92 26.46
CA ASP A 122 7.17 13.23 25.85
C ASP A 122 7.05 14.37 24.83
N THR A 123 8.04 15.27 24.81
CA THR A 123 8.18 16.31 23.78
C THR A 123 9.02 15.81 22.61
N ILE A 124 8.51 15.97 21.38
CA ILE A 124 9.16 15.52 20.15
C ILE A 124 9.22 16.63 19.08
N TRP A 125 10.03 16.39 18.05
CA TRP A 125 10.00 17.17 16.82
C TRP A 125 8.99 16.58 15.85
N TYR A 126 7.93 17.34 15.55
CA TYR A 126 6.96 17.02 14.50
C TYR A 126 7.37 17.69 13.17
N CYS A 127 7.28 16.93 12.08
CA CYS A 127 7.61 17.32 10.71
C CYS A 127 6.40 17.00 9.81
N PRO A 128 5.62 18.01 9.35
CA PRO A 128 4.43 17.78 8.52
C PRO A 128 4.79 17.08 7.20
N ASP A 129 5.85 17.58 6.55
CA ASP A 129 6.54 16.95 5.42
C ASP A 129 7.87 16.35 5.92
N PRO A 130 8.09 15.02 5.87
CA PRO A 130 9.36 14.40 6.22
C PRO A 130 10.56 14.79 5.33
N GLN A 131 10.32 15.38 4.16
CA GLN A 131 11.35 15.94 3.27
C GLN A 131 11.55 17.45 3.47
N GLY A 132 10.67 18.10 4.23
CA GLY A 132 10.70 19.53 4.50
C GLY A 132 11.67 19.94 5.60
N TYR A 133 11.94 21.24 5.67
CA TYR A 133 12.79 21.84 6.71
C TYR A 133 12.00 22.28 7.96
N THR A 134 10.69 22.52 7.80
CA THR A 134 9.81 23.02 8.86
C THR A 134 9.57 21.96 9.93
N LYS A 135 9.85 22.30 11.18
CA LYS A 135 9.63 21.44 12.35
C LYS A 135 8.98 22.23 13.48
N TYR A 136 8.13 21.55 14.24
CA TYR A 136 7.42 22.10 15.39
C TYR A 136 7.70 21.25 16.62
N LEU A 137 7.79 21.88 17.79
CA LEU A 137 7.76 21.16 19.07
C LEU A 137 6.33 20.72 19.37
N ALA A 138 6.15 19.46 19.76
CA ALA A 138 4.84 18.92 20.14
C ALA A 138 4.95 17.93 21.29
N LEU A 139 3.94 17.90 22.15
CA LEU A 139 3.73 16.87 23.17
C LEU A 139 2.97 15.70 22.59
N ILE A 140 3.41 14.47 22.90
CA ILE A 140 2.63 13.26 22.64
C ILE A 140 1.49 13.19 23.66
N LYS A 141 0.24 13.24 23.21
CA LYS A 141 -0.96 13.09 24.05
C LYS A 141 -1.64 11.72 23.91
N TYR A 142 -1.31 10.96 22.87
CA TYR A 142 -1.86 9.62 22.62
C TYR A 142 -0.90 8.76 21.80
N ILE A 143 -0.84 7.45 22.07
CA ILE A 143 -0.16 6.45 21.23
C ILE A 143 -1.08 5.23 21.13
N GLY A 144 -1.58 4.91 19.93
CA GLY A 144 -2.52 3.79 19.78
C GLY A 144 -3.20 3.70 18.41
N PRO A 145 -4.08 2.70 18.21
CA PRO A 145 -4.86 2.55 16.99
C PRO A 145 -6.02 3.56 16.91
N VAL A 146 -6.24 4.14 15.72
CA VAL A 146 -7.32 5.09 15.46
C VAL A 146 -8.15 4.56 14.27
N PRO A 147 -9.19 3.73 14.50
CA PRO A 147 -9.89 3.01 13.42
C PRO A 147 -10.47 3.89 12.31
N GLN A 148 -10.83 5.13 12.63
CA GLN A 148 -11.34 6.15 11.68
C GLN A 148 -10.26 6.63 10.69
N LEU A 149 -8.97 6.39 10.96
CA LEU A 149 -7.84 6.76 10.09
C LEU A 149 -7.25 5.57 9.34
N GLY A 150 -7.54 4.34 9.77
CA GLY A 150 -7.10 3.11 9.11
C GLY A 150 -6.44 2.11 10.06
N GLN A 151 -5.64 1.21 9.48
CA GLN A 151 -4.89 0.20 10.21
C GLN A 151 -3.61 0.78 10.83
N GLY A 152 -3.19 0.21 11.97
CA GLY A 152 -1.93 0.55 12.63
C GLY A 152 -2.07 1.67 13.67
N TYR A 153 -0.92 2.02 14.26
CA TYR A 153 -0.82 2.95 15.39
C TYR A 153 -0.43 4.36 14.93
N TYR A 154 -1.04 5.35 15.58
CA TYR A 154 -0.84 6.78 15.37
C TYR A 154 -0.35 7.43 16.65
N PHE A 155 0.34 8.56 16.51
CA PHE A 155 0.67 9.47 17.60
C PHE A 155 -0.31 10.63 17.57
N GLY A 156 -1.04 10.85 18.67
CA GLY A 156 -1.81 12.07 18.88
C GLY A 156 -0.92 13.14 19.48
N LEU A 157 -0.88 14.32 18.86
CA LEU A 157 0.00 15.43 19.21
C LEU A 157 -0.77 16.71 19.57
N ASP A 158 -0.21 17.46 20.51
CA ASP A 158 -0.53 18.85 20.85
C ASP A 158 0.71 19.71 20.56
N LEU A 159 0.61 20.65 19.60
CA LEU A 159 1.76 21.44 19.15
C LEU A 159 1.98 22.61 20.10
N LEU A 160 3.19 22.70 20.66
CA LEU A 160 3.61 23.80 21.53
C LEU A 160 3.85 25.09 20.75
N GLU A 161 4.21 24.97 19.47
CA GLU A 161 4.56 26.08 18.59
C GLU A 161 3.93 25.88 17.20
N GLY A 162 3.46 26.98 16.59
CA GLY A 162 2.93 27.00 15.23
C GLY A 162 1.43 26.68 15.12
N GLN A 163 0.71 27.50 14.36
CA GLN A 163 -0.73 27.33 14.09
C GLN A 163 -0.97 26.83 12.67
N GLU A 164 -0.77 25.52 12.44
CA GLU A 164 -1.28 24.85 11.24
C GLU A 164 -2.66 24.25 11.49
N SER A 165 -3.55 24.29 10.50
CA SER A 165 -4.86 23.62 10.56
C SER A 165 -4.72 22.09 10.56
N SER A 166 -5.40 21.41 11.48
CA SER A 166 -5.35 19.94 11.55
C SER A 166 -6.59 19.31 10.91
N LYS A 167 -6.38 18.50 9.86
CA LYS A 167 -7.43 17.66 9.25
C LYS A 167 -8.05 16.64 10.23
N THR A 168 -7.45 16.45 11.40
CA THR A 168 -7.91 15.51 12.44
C THR A 168 -8.34 16.22 13.74
N ALA A 169 -8.41 17.56 13.75
CA ALA A 169 -8.73 18.39 14.93
C ALA A 169 -10.07 18.09 15.61
N LEU A 170 -11.05 17.55 14.86
CA LEU A 170 -12.33 17.12 15.41
C LEU A 170 -12.19 15.73 16.05
N LEU A 171 -11.62 14.78 15.30
CA LEU A 171 -11.41 13.39 15.74
C LEU A 171 -10.50 13.29 16.97
N SER A 172 -9.45 14.11 17.08
CA SER A 172 -8.53 14.09 18.23
C SER A 172 -9.24 14.32 19.56
N LYS A 173 -10.35 15.07 19.58
CA LYS A 173 -11.14 15.38 20.79
C LYS A 173 -11.87 14.17 21.37
N GLU A 174 -12.03 13.08 20.60
CA GLU A 174 -12.55 11.80 21.09
C GLU A 174 -11.48 11.00 21.87
N TYR A 175 -10.20 11.34 21.72
CA TYR A 175 -9.06 10.55 22.21
C TYR A 175 -8.20 11.27 23.25
N PHE A 176 -8.00 12.59 23.11
CA PHE A 176 -7.16 13.38 24.00
C PHE A 176 -7.56 14.87 24.03
N VAL A 177 -7.15 15.55 25.09
CA VAL A 177 -7.28 17.01 25.23
C VAL A 177 -5.96 17.67 24.82
N SER A 178 -6.04 18.58 23.85
CA SER A 178 -4.96 19.52 23.51
C SER A 178 -5.12 20.81 24.29
N THR A 179 -4.02 21.38 24.77
CA THR A 179 -4.01 22.65 25.53
C THR A 179 -3.30 23.79 24.80
N HIS A 180 -2.53 23.49 23.74
CA HIS A 180 -1.72 24.48 23.02
C HIS A 180 -2.21 24.70 21.59
N SER A 181 -2.60 23.63 20.87
CA SER A 181 -3.05 23.71 19.48
C SER A 181 -4.38 22.98 19.23
N GLU A 182 -4.83 22.99 17.97
CA GLU A 182 -5.69 21.90 17.50
C GLU A 182 -4.91 20.58 17.56
N GLY A 183 -5.49 19.54 18.16
CA GLY A 183 -4.90 18.21 18.19
C GLY A 183 -4.74 17.62 16.79
N ARG A 184 -3.73 16.78 16.60
CA ARG A 184 -3.54 16.04 15.34
C ARG A 184 -3.05 14.62 15.54
N PHE A 185 -3.51 13.71 14.69
CA PHE A 185 -2.90 12.39 14.54
C PHE A 185 -1.85 12.40 13.44
N VAL A 186 -0.70 11.77 13.72
CA VAL A 186 0.42 11.65 12.79
C VAL A 186 0.98 10.22 12.82
N THR A 187 1.79 9.89 11.82
CA THR A 187 2.40 8.56 11.67
C THR A 187 3.87 8.56 12.13
N LEU A 188 4.47 7.37 12.25
CA LEU A 188 5.86 7.21 12.68
C LEU A 188 6.88 7.91 11.76
N SER A 189 6.55 8.22 10.49
CA SER A 189 7.44 8.96 9.59
C SER A 189 7.49 10.48 9.86
N ASN A 190 6.51 11.03 10.60
CA ASN A 190 6.36 12.45 10.85
C ASN A 190 7.01 12.94 12.16
N ILE A 191 7.56 12.05 12.97
CA ILE A 191 8.10 12.38 14.29
C ILE A 191 9.58 12.01 14.42
N PHE A 192 10.31 12.80 15.21
CA PHE A 192 11.72 12.57 15.53
C PHE A 192 11.97 12.82 17.03
N PRO A 193 12.80 12.01 17.71
CA PRO A 193 13.12 12.23 19.12
C PRO A 193 13.77 13.59 19.37
N LEU A 194 13.40 14.25 20.47
CA LEU A 194 14.04 15.49 20.91
C LEU A 194 15.40 15.18 21.55
N LYS A 195 16.47 15.22 20.74
CA LYS A 195 17.84 15.02 21.24
C LYS A 195 18.41 16.31 21.85
N PRO A 196 19.11 16.25 23.00
CA PRO A 196 19.75 17.42 23.61
C PRO A 196 20.88 18.01 22.75
N GLU A 197 21.45 17.23 21.83
CA GLU A 197 22.47 17.65 20.86
C GLU A 197 21.89 18.19 19.53
N GLY A 198 20.57 18.33 19.42
CA GLY A 198 19.89 18.77 18.20
C GLY A 198 19.70 17.65 17.15
N PRO A 199 19.18 18.01 15.95
CA PRO A 199 18.62 17.06 14.98
C PRO A 199 19.68 16.35 14.11
N ASN A 200 20.72 15.77 14.72
CA ASN A 200 21.83 15.09 14.04
C ASN A 200 21.43 13.81 13.27
N GLY A 201 20.18 13.36 13.39
CA GLY A 201 19.64 12.15 12.74
C GLY A 201 19.27 12.28 11.25
N LEU A 202 19.43 13.45 10.62
CA LEU A 202 19.05 13.66 9.20
C LEU A 202 20.21 14.11 8.30
N GLY A 203 21.42 14.31 8.85
CA GLY A 203 22.58 14.82 8.11
C GLY A 203 23.22 13.81 7.14
N ASN A 204 23.16 12.51 7.46
CA ASN A 204 23.74 11.43 6.68
C ASN A 204 22.65 10.54 6.04
N VAL A 205 21.90 11.11 5.10
CA VAL A 205 21.24 10.29 4.07
C VAL A 205 22.29 9.90 3.05
N ASP A 206 22.67 8.61 3.02
CA ASP A 206 23.61 8.09 2.04
C ASP A 206 23.13 8.39 0.61
N LYS A 207 23.95 9.12 -0.15
CA LYS A 207 23.64 9.54 -1.54
C LYS A 207 23.56 8.37 -2.54
N ASN A 208 23.67 7.13 -2.06
CA ASN A 208 23.73 5.90 -2.83
C ASN A 208 22.34 5.34 -3.22
N PHE A 209 21.24 5.89 -2.70
CA PHE A 209 19.88 5.47 -3.07
C PHE A 209 19.33 6.12 -4.36
N PHE A 210 20.07 7.04 -4.99
CA PHE A 210 19.71 7.59 -6.29
C PHE A 210 20.29 6.78 -7.44
N VAL A 211 19.45 5.95 -8.07
CA VAL A 211 19.72 5.41 -9.40
C VAL A 211 19.82 6.59 -10.36
N LYS A 212 20.99 6.79 -10.97
CA LYS A 212 21.19 7.81 -12.00
C LYS A 212 20.37 7.45 -13.25
N SER A 213 19.42 8.31 -13.59
CA SER A 213 18.89 8.41 -14.95
C SER A 213 19.70 9.47 -15.69
N ASP A 214 20.57 9.07 -16.61
CA ASP A 214 21.39 10.01 -17.37
C ASP A 214 20.56 10.70 -18.47
N SER A 215 20.38 12.02 -18.32
CA SER A 215 19.95 12.93 -19.39
C SER A 215 20.56 14.31 -19.16
N GLY A 216 21.21 14.87 -20.19
CA GLY A 216 22.10 16.03 -20.06
C GLY A 216 21.43 17.37 -19.70
N LYS A 217 22.22 18.29 -19.15
CA LYS A 217 21.83 19.69 -18.90
C LYS A 217 22.04 20.57 -20.14
N ASN A 218 21.15 21.55 -20.35
CA ASN A 218 21.33 22.91 -20.93
C ASN A 218 19.96 23.43 -21.44
N TYR A 219 19.57 24.71 -21.39
CA TYR A 219 20.24 25.97 -20.97
C TYR A 219 19.20 27.04 -20.50
N MET A 220 19.68 28.01 -19.71
CA MET A 220 19.23 29.43 -19.62
C MET A 220 17.86 29.83 -19.01
N ASN A 221 17.75 31.14 -18.74
CA ASN A 221 16.72 31.83 -17.94
C ASN A 221 15.62 32.48 -18.82
N ASP A 222 14.47 32.84 -18.22
CA ASP A 222 14.08 34.27 -18.10
C ASP A 222 13.02 34.53 -17.01
N LYS A 223 12.53 35.77 -16.87
CA LYS A 223 11.74 36.32 -15.76
C LYS A 223 10.24 36.54 -16.07
N LYS A 224 9.43 36.46 -14.98
CA LYS A 224 8.18 37.21 -14.64
C LYS A 224 6.88 36.39 -14.51
N LYS A 225 6.20 36.62 -13.38
CA LYS A 225 4.74 36.60 -13.10
C LYS A 225 3.83 35.58 -13.80
N SER A 226 3.14 34.79 -12.98
CA SER A 226 1.68 34.91 -12.81
C SER A 226 1.25 34.34 -11.43
N VAL A 227 -0.05 34.37 -11.11
CA VAL A 227 -0.67 33.92 -9.86
C VAL A 227 -1.83 32.98 -10.21
N LEU A 228 -2.15 32.02 -9.33
CA LEU A 228 -3.18 30.96 -9.48
C LEU A 228 -2.88 29.92 -10.58
N ASP A 229 -2.42 28.74 -10.16
CA ASP A 229 -3.16 27.47 -10.33
C ASP A 229 -2.37 26.28 -9.76
N SER A 230 -2.86 25.67 -8.67
CA SER A 230 -2.29 24.47 -8.02
C SER A 230 -3.34 23.71 -7.19
N ILE A 231 -4.47 23.32 -7.79
CA ILE A 231 -5.43 22.38 -7.18
C ILE A 231 -5.55 21.15 -8.09
N PRO A 232 -5.02 19.98 -7.69
CA PRO A 232 -5.29 18.70 -8.36
C PRO A 232 -6.71 18.22 -7.99
N PRO A 233 -7.66 18.11 -8.94
CA PRO A 233 -9.05 17.75 -8.62
C PRO A 233 -9.22 16.22 -8.54
N VAL A 234 -8.77 15.61 -7.44
CA VAL A 234 -9.04 14.20 -7.11
C VAL A 234 -9.36 14.07 -5.62
N LEU A 235 -10.65 14.24 -5.25
CA LEU A 235 -11.35 13.61 -4.11
C LEU A 235 -12.75 14.23 -3.88
N LEU A 236 -13.59 14.27 -4.93
CA LEU A 236 -15.04 14.37 -4.77
C LEU A 236 -15.71 13.67 -5.98
N GLU A 237 -17.03 13.50 -5.91
CA GLU A 237 -17.88 12.89 -6.94
C GLU A 237 -17.59 11.42 -7.30
N ARG A 238 -18.16 10.49 -6.50
CA ARG A 238 -18.58 9.19 -7.04
C ARG A 238 -19.83 8.58 -6.41
N PHE A 239 -20.91 9.36 -6.36
CA PHE A 239 -22.26 8.85 -6.16
C PHE A 239 -23.23 9.51 -7.15
N THR A 240 -23.79 8.69 -8.06
CA THR A 240 -24.79 9.06 -9.10
C THR A 240 -24.26 10.03 -10.18
N THR A 241 -24.70 10.01 -11.45
CA THR A 241 -25.58 9.09 -12.19
C THR A 241 -24.86 8.54 -13.44
N PHE A 242 -25.40 7.52 -14.09
CA PHE A 242 -25.08 7.23 -15.50
C PHE A 242 -25.70 8.30 -16.41
N ASP A 243 -24.96 8.74 -17.43
CA ASP A 243 -25.51 9.29 -18.67
C ASP A 243 -24.61 8.81 -19.83
N ASP A 244 -25.18 8.08 -20.79
CA ASP A 244 -24.45 7.38 -21.85
C ASP A 244 -24.73 8.05 -23.20
N ASN A 245 -24.00 9.14 -23.48
CA ASN A 245 -24.30 9.96 -24.65
C ASN A 245 -23.11 10.77 -25.19
N LYS A 246 -22.18 10.08 -25.88
CA LYS A 246 -21.43 10.54 -27.10
C LYS A 246 -20.36 9.54 -27.55
N ASN A 247 -20.78 8.38 -28.05
CA ASN A 247 -19.93 7.63 -28.99
C ASN A 247 -19.94 8.35 -30.35
N ASN A 248 -18.78 8.85 -30.79
CA ASN A 248 -18.65 9.44 -32.13
C ASN A 248 -17.30 9.05 -32.77
N ASN A 249 -17.24 7.80 -33.24
CA ASN A 249 -16.12 7.27 -34.02
C ASN A 249 -15.98 8.02 -35.35
N ARG A 250 -14.79 8.57 -35.67
CA ARG A 250 -14.54 9.17 -36.99
C ARG A 250 -13.12 8.99 -37.55
N ASP A 251 -13.06 8.25 -38.64
CA ASP A 251 -12.10 8.32 -39.76
C ASP A 251 -10.59 8.37 -39.47
N GLN A 252 -9.95 7.20 -39.44
CA GLN A 252 -8.81 6.97 -40.33
C GLN A 252 -9.08 5.75 -41.23
N ARG A 253 -9.12 6.00 -42.55
CA ARG A 253 -9.20 4.97 -43.60
C ARG A 253 -7.87 4.90 -44.35
N SER A 254 -7.25 3.73 -44.37
CA SER A 254 -6.17 3.38 -45.30
C SER A 254 -6.33 1.96 -45.83
N LEU A 255 -7.30 1.82 -46.75
CA LEU A 255 -7.21 1.03 -47.98
C LEU A 255 -6.63 -0.40 -47.92
N SER A 256 -7.54 -1.38 -47.84
CA SER A 256 -7.41 -2.64 -48.60
C SER A 256 -8.74 -2.95 -49.28
N LYS A 257 -8.74 -3.02 -50.62
CA LYS A 257 -9.75 -3.71 -51.44
C LYS A 257 -9.23 -5.14 -51.73
N GLU A 258 -9.94 -6.12 -52.28
CA GLU A 258 -11.35 -6.34 -52.65
C GLU A 258 -11.85 -7.57 -51.83
N TYR A 259 -13.08 -8.11 -51.87
CA TYR A 259 -13.89 -8.56 -53.01
C TYR A 259 -15.29 -8.99 -52.51
N VAL A 260 -16.39 -8.65 -53.21
CA VAL A 260 -17.77 -8.94 -52.77
C VAL A 260 -18.71 -9.22 -53.96
N GLN A 261 -19.61 -10.20 -53.79
CA GLN A 261 -20.85 -10.49 -54.56
C GLN A 261 -20.79 -10.98 -56.02
N SER A 262 -21.20 -12.25 -56.21
CA SER A 262 -22.22 -12.74 -57.16
C SER A 262 -22.51 -14.23 -56.84
N THR A 263 -23.70 -14.83 -57.07
CA THR A 263 -24.95 -14.36 -57.70
C THR A 263 -26.20 -15.03 -57.08
N LYS A 264 -27.40 -14.73 -57.61
CA LYS A 264 -28.70 -15.24 -57.12
C LYS A 264 -29.02 -16.70 -57.49
N ALA A 265 -29.68 -17.36 -56.55
CA ALA A 265 -30.84 -18.28 -56.63
C ALA A 265 -31.22 -19.01 -57.95
N MET A 266 -31.59 -20.29 -57.79
CA MET A 266 -32.83 -20.84 -58.37
C MET A 266 -33.38 -21.98 -57.50
N SER A 267 -34.70 -22.19 -57.56
CA SER A 267 -35.44 -23.24 -56.85
C SER A 267 -35.97 -24.29 -57.83
N VAL A 268 -36.13 -25.55 -57.39
CA VAL A 268 -37.28 -26.42 -57.71
C VAL A 268 -37.21 -27.72 -56.88
N GLU A 269 -38.41 -28.14 -56.48
CA GLU A 269 -38.95 -29.44 -56.04
C GLU A 269 -38.10 -30.73 -56.27
N ASN A 270 -38.29 -31.86 -55.56
CA ASN A 270 -39.58 -32.43 -55.16
C ASN A 270 -39.54 -33.47 -54.01
N ASP A 271 -40.73 -33.95 -53.63
CA ASP A 271 -41.14 -35.13 -52.83
C ASP A 271 -40.19 -36.36 -52.78
N SER A 272 -40.28 -37.31 -51.81
CA SER A 272 -40.92 -37.45 -50.47
C SER A 272 -40.52 -38.85 -49.91
N SER A 273 -41.05 -39.52 -48.87
CA SER A 273 -42.07 -39.32 -47.79
C SER A 273 -41.82 -40.37 -46.67
N ALA A 274 -42.53 -40.26 -45.52
CA ALA A 274 -42.84 -41.34 -44.54
C ALA A 274 -41.69 -42.05 -43.76
N ALA A 275 -41.83 -42.47 -42.49
CA ALA A 275 -42.83 -42.25 -41.45
C ALA A 275 -42.29 -42.62 -40.04
N LYS A 276 -43.04 -42.27 -38.97
CA LYS A 276 -43.41 -43.03 -37.75
C LYS A 276 -42.45 -44.15 -37.24
N ASN A 277 -42.21 -44.34 -35.93
CA ASN A 277 -42.85 -43.79 -34.73
C ASN A 277 -42.08 -44.10 -33.41
N THR A 278 -42.49 -43.44 -32.31
CA THR A 278 -42.59 -43.90 -30.89
C THR A 278 -41.86 -45.18 -30.42
N ASN A 279 -41.37 -45.27 -29.18
CA ASN A 279 -42.17 -44.91 -27.99
C ASN A 279 -41.39 -44.58 -26.70
N VAL A 280 -42.09 -43.88 -25.80
CA VAL A 280 -41.73 -43.66 -24.39
C VAL A 280 -42.52 -44.65 -23.54
N HIS A 281 -41.96 -45.13 -22.42
CA HIS A 281 -42.76 -45.38 -21.23
C HIS A 281 -41.92 -45.21 -19.96
N ALA A 282 -42.54 -44.64 -18.93
CA ALA A 282 -42.01 -44.63 -17.57
C ALA A 282 -42.92 -45.50 -16.68
N TYR A 283 -42.32 -46.11 -15.66
CA TYR A 283 -42.85 -46.29 -14.31
C TYR A 283 -41.68 -46.54 -13.35
#